data_AF-A0A815XY72-F1
#
_entry.id   AF-A0A815XY72-F1
#
_cell.length_a   1.000
_cell.length_b   1.000
_cell.length_c   1.000
_cell.angle_alpha   90.00
_cell.angle_beta   90.00
_cell.angle_gamma   90.00
#
_symmetry.space_group_name_H-M   'P 1'
#
loop_
_entity.id
_entity.type
_entity.pdbx_description
1 polymer ?
#
loop_
_entity_poly.entity_id
_entity_poly.type
_entity_poly.pdbx_seq_one_letter_code
_entity_poly.pdbx_strand_id
1 'polypeptide(L)'
;NDRLVKIWYRTIDNSAIISFMSTYLPHPRAVTYISWRQTSQFFAEGTVVNCILTCCKDNICRIWCETMQQDESSIYTNDPTMITTQRKRQSDCVDRSVQKLYKMR
;
A
#
# COMPACT_ATOMS: atom_id res chain seq x y z
N ASN A 1 -24.25 7.47 -0.58
CA ASN A 1 -22.81 7.79 -0.47
C ASN A 1 -22.06 6.59 0.04
N ASP A 2 -21.19 6.04 -0.80
CA ASP A 2 -20.52 4.78 -0.52
C ASP A 2 -19.42 4.94 0.53
N ARG A 3 -19.27 3.89 1.33
CA ARG A 3 -18.28 3.79 2.42
C ARG A 3 -17.23 2.72 2.14
N LEU A 4 -17.22 2.18 0.92
CA LEU A 4 -16.31 1.13 0.49
C LEU A 4 -15.55 1.64 -0.73
N VAL A 5 -14.23 1.54 -0.68
CA VAL A 5 -13.39 1.74 -1.87
C VAL A 5 -13.04 0.38 -2.43
N LYS A 6 -13.39 0.12 -3.70
CA LYS A 6 -12.96 -1.08 -4.41
C LYS A 6 -11.66 -0.80 -5.14
N ILE A 7 -10.66 -1.63 -4.92
CA ILE A 7 -9.38 -1.60 -5.62
C ILE A 7 -9.30 -2.84 -6.50
N TRP A 8 -8.87 -2.66 -7.74
CA TRP A 8 -8.55 -3.75 -8.64
C TRP A 8 -7.04 -3.76 -8.85
N TYR A 9 -6.44 -4.95 -8.87
CA TYR A 9 -5.02 -5.12 -9.13
C TYR A 9 -4.81 -6.34 -10.02
N ARG A 10 -3.75 -6.29 -10.82
CA ARG A 10 -3.36 -7.40 -11.69
C ARG A 10 -2.58 -8.42 -10.87
N THR A 11 -2.95 -9.69 -10.98
CA THR A 11 -2.16 -10.79 -10.42
C THR A 11 -1.05 -11.15 -11.40
N ILE A 12 0.17 -11.28 -10.89
CA ILE A 12 1.34 -11.71 -11.67
C ILE A 12 1.52 -13.21 -11.42
N ASP A 13 0.75 -14.00 -12.15
CA ASP A 13 0.97 -15.45 -12.20
C ASP A 13 1.92 -15.77 -13.35
N ASN A 14 2.76 -16.81 -13.22
CA ASN A 14 3.67 -17.27 -14.29
C ASN A 14 2.92 -17.80 -15.53
N SER A 15 1.59 -17.82 -15.51
CA SER A 15 0.75 -18.11 -16.68
C SER A 15 0.71 -16.90 -17.63
N ALA A 16 0.69 -17.16 -18.94
CA ALA A 16 0.50 -16.13 -19.96
C ALA A 16 -0.88 -15.42 -19.92
N ILE A 17 -1.73 -15.77 -18.95
CA ILE A 17 -3.09 -15.24 -18.78
C ILE A 17 -3.04 -14.08 -17.79
N ILE A 18 -3.64 -12.94 -18.18
CA ILE A 18 -3.75 -11.77 -17.33
C ILE A 18 -4.98 -11.93 -16.43
N SER A 19 -4.74 -12.08 -15.12
CA SER A 19 -5.78 -12.17 -14.10
C SER A 19 -5.88 -10.87 -13.30
N PHE A 20 -7.10 -10.50 -12.88
CA PHE A 20 -7.34 -9.35 -12.00
C PHE A 20 -8.06 -9.80 -10.72
N MET A 21 -7.61 -9.27 -9.59
CA MET A 21 -8.24 -9.44 -8.29
C MET A 21 -8.74 -8.11 -7.76
N SER A 22 -9.63 -8.17 -6.76
CA SER A 22 -10.17 -6.96 -6.15
C SER A 22 -10.31 -7.08 -4.64
N THR A 23 -10.05 -5.97 -3.95
CA THR A 23 -10.16 -5.84 -2.50
C THR A 23 -11.00 -4.61 -2.15
N TYR A 24 -11.70 -4.65 -1.01
CA TYR A 24 -12.50 -3.56 -0.51
C TYR A 24 -11.89 -2.93 0.73
N LEU A 25 -11.85 -1.58 0.78
CA LEU A 25 -11.39 -0.82 1.94
C LEU A 25 -12.57 -0.18 2.67
N PRO A 26 -12.87 -0.61 3.90
CA PRO A 26 -14.01 -0.09 4.65
C PRO A 26 -13.72 1.27 5.30
N HIS A 27 -14.74 2.14 5.31
CA HIS A 27 -14.70 3.45 5.93
C HIS A 27 -15.89 3.66 6.88
N PRO A 28 -15.73 4.39 8.00
CA PRO A 28 -16.83 4.64 8.92
C PRO A 28 -17.87 5.62 8.36
N ARG A 29 -17.44 6.52 7.46
CA ARG A 29 -18.30 7.48 6.76
C ARG A 29 -18.05 7.46 5.26
N ALA A 30 -18.90 8.18 4.53
CA ALA A 30 -18.80 8.32 3.09
C ALA A 30 -17.44 8.85 2.67
N VAL A 31 -16.81 8.19 1.69
CA VAL A 31 -15.56 8.64 1.09
C VAL A 31 -15.86 9.85 0.21
N THR A 32 -15.06 10.90 0.34
CA THR A 32 -15.19 12.15 -0.40
C THR A 32 -14.06 12.37 -1.39
N TYR A 33 -12.89 11.77 -1.14
CA TYR A 33 -11.71 11.92 -1.99
C TYR A 33 -10.85 10.66 -1.96
N ILE A 34 -10.25 10.33 -3.10
CA ILE A 34 -9.35 9.19 -3.29
C ILE A 34 -8.19 9.64 -4.16
N SER A 35 -6.95 9.30 -3.78
CA SER A 35 -5.76 9.58 -4.58
C SER A 35 -4.67 8.52 -4.36
N TRP A 36 -4.06 8.08 -5.44
CA TRP A 36 -2.86 7.24 -5.39
C TRP A 36 -1.64 8.09 -5.08
N ARG A 37 -0.66 7.52 -4.37
CA ARG A 37 0.62 8.20 -4.17
C ARG A 37 1.26 8.45 -5.54
N GLN A 38 1.68 9.69 -5.78
CA GLN A 38 2.56 10.02 -6.89
C GLN A 38 4.02 9.86 -6.43
N THR A 39 4.79 9.05 -7.14
CA THR A 39 6.24 8.95 -6.96
C THR A 39 6.95 9.85 -7.98
N SER A 40 8.04 10.47 -7.57
CA SER A 40 8.92 11.16 -8.53
C SER A 40 9.70 10.15 -9.36
N GLN A 41 10.16 10.58 -10.54
CA GLN A 41 10.99 9.79 -11.46
C GLN A 41 12.31 9.25 -10.86
N PHE A 42 12.70 9.74 -9.67
CA PHE A 42 13.96 9.37 -9.02
C PHE A 42 13.85 8.10 -8.18
N PHE A 43 12.66 7.54 -8.00
CA PHE A 43 12.49 6.29 -7.29
C PHE A 43 12.65 5.10 -8.23
N ALA A 44 13.61 4.23 -7.92
CA ALA A 44 13.79 2.97 -8.65
C ALA A 44 12.55 2.08 -8.49
N GLU A 45 12.18 1.41 -9.58
CA GLU A 45 11.06 0.46 -9.60
C GLU A 45 11.21 -0.58 -8.50
N GLY A 46 10.12 -0.86 -7.79
CA GLY A 46 10.12 -1.79 -6.66
C GLY A 46 10.76 -1.26 -5.38
N THR A 47 11.29 -0.03 -5.31
CA THR A 47 11.85 0.55 -4.07
C THR A 47 10.76 1.01 -3.12
N VAL A 48 9.59 1.35 -3.64
CA VAL A 48 8.51 1.99 -2.88
C VAL A 48 7.21 1.21 -3.00
N VAL A 49 6.57 0.95 -1.87
CA VAL A 49 5.27 0.25 -1.79
C VAL A 49 4.16 1.05 -2.47
N ASN A 50 3.12 0.38 -2.97
CA ASN A 50 1.93 1.09 -3.44
C ASN A 50 1.11 1.63 -2.25
N CYS A 51 0.69 2.90 -2.32
CA CYS A 51 -0.10 3.54 -1.27
C CYS A 51 -1.26 4.34 -1.86
N ILE A 52 -2.40 4.34 -1.16
CA ILE A 52 -3.60 5.13 -1.49
C ILE A 52 -3.99 6.00 -0.30
N LEU A 53 -4.33 7.25 -0.57
CA LEU A 53 -4.98 8.16 0.36
C LEU A 53 -6.50 8.18 0.10
N THR A 54 -7.28 8.06 1.16
CA THR A 54 -8.74 8.16 1.13
C THR A 54 -9.20 9.16 2.19
N CYS A 55 -9.99 10.17 1.84
CA CYS A 55 -10.59 11.09 2.80
C CYS A 55 -12.10 10.87 2.89
N CYS A 56 -12.64 11.02 4.10
CA CYS A 56 -14.02 10.72 4.41
C CYS A 56 -14.75 11.94 4.99
N LYS A 57 -16.08 11.88 4.99
CA LYS A 57 -16.95 12.90 5.61
C LYS A 57 -16.82 12.98 7.15
N ASP A 58 -16.03 12.09 7.75
CA ASP A 58 -15.60 12.19 9.15
C ASP A 58 -14.44 13.20 9.33
N ASN A 59 -14.00 13.86 8.24
CA ASN A 59 -12.84 14.76 8.18
C ASN A 59 -11.50 14.07 8.48
N ILE A 60 -11.46 12.74 8.38
CA ILE A 60 -10.25 11.94 8.58
C ILE A 60 -9.81 11.39 7.22
N CYS A 61 -8.53 11.58 6.91
CA CYS A 61 -7.88 10.88 5.81
C CYS A 61 -7.14 9.66 6.32
N ARG A 62 -7.17 8.57 5.53
CA ARG A 62 -6.56 7.27 5.83
C ARG A 62 -5.60 6.90 4.72
N ILE A 63 -4.50 6.26 5.08
CA ILE A 63 -3.51 5.77 4.12
C ILE A 63 -3.51 4.25 4.16
N TRP A 64 -3.65 3.66 2.99
CA TRP A 64 -3.66 2.22 2.77
C TRP A 64 -2.41 1.85 1.98
N CYS A 65 -1.60 0.94 2.52
CA CYS A 65 -0.38 0.46 1.87
C CYS A 65 -0.57 -0.99 1.43
N GLU A 66 0.02 -1.33 0.28
CA GLU A 66 0.12 -2.71 -0.16
C GLU A 66 0.89 -3.55 0.86
N THR A 67 0.29 -4.67 1.28
CA THR A 67 0.94 -5.68 2.09
C THR A 67 1.70 -6.62 1.16
N MET A 68 3.02 -6.63 1.26
CA MET A 68 3.83 -7.66 0.60
C MET A 68 3.49 -9.00 1.27
N GLN A 69 2.84 -9.92 0.55
CA GLN A 69 2.79 -11.31 1.01
C GLN A 69 4.22 -11.83 0.96
N GLN A 70 4.71 -12.35 2.08
CA GLN A 70 6.00 -13.06 2.07
C GLN A 70 5.79 -14.29 1.20
N ASP A 71 6.41 -14.31 0.02
CA ASP A 71 6.56 -15.56 -0.70
C ASP A 71 7.41 -16.47 0.18
N GLU A 72 6.78 -17.48 0.78
CA GLU A 72 7.45 -18.47 1.66
C GLU A 72 8.56 -19.24 0.93
N SER A 73 8.66 -19.12 -0.40
CA SER A 73 9.76 -19.66 -1.21
C SER A 73 11.10 -18.92 -1.03
N SER A 74 11.10 -17.71 -0.46
CA SER A 74 12.31 -16.92 -0.19
C SER A 74 12.97 -17.22 1.17
N ILE A 75 12.37 -18.07 2.01
CA ILE A 75 12.91 -18.42 3.34
C ILE A 75 14.12 -19.38 3.22
N TYR A 76 14.39 -19.97 2.05
CA TYR A 76 15.53 -20.87 1.86
C TYR A 76 16.89 -20.18 1.68
N THR A 77 16.95 -18.86 1.56
CA THR A 77 18.23 -18.14 1.65
C THR A 77 18.51 -17.80 3.10
N ASN A 78 19.41 -18.56 3.73
CA ASN A 78 19.91 -18.42 5.11
C ASN A 78 20.64 -17.09 5.41
N ASP A 79 20.27 -15.96 4.79
CA ASP A 79 20.89 -14.66 5.02
C ASP A 79 19.99 -13.76 5.91
N PRO A 80 20.33 -13.55 7.20
CA PRO A 80 19.54 -12.76 8.15
C PRO A 80 19.34 -11.30 7.75
N THR A 81 20.11 -10.77 6.80
CA THR A 81 20.09 -9.37 6.41
C THR A 81 18.89 -8.99 5.52
N MET A 82 18.37 -9.93 4.73
CA MET A 82 17.27 -9.67 3.78
C MET A 82 15.89 -9.61 4.47
N ILE A 83 15.66 -10.46 5.47
CA ILE A 83 14.43 -10.46 6.29
C ILE A 83 14.30 -9.14 7.07
N THR A 84 15.42 -8.65 7.60
CA THR A 84 15.47 -7.38 8.35
C THR A 84 15.13 -6.19 7.45
N THR A 85 15.61 -6.20 6.21
CA THR A 85 15.34 -5.14 5.23
C THR A 85 13.86 -5.08 4.86
N GLN A 86 13.19 -6.22 4.60
CA GLN A 86 11.76 -6.21 4.28
C GLN A 86 10.87 -5.74 5.44
N ARG A 87 11.16 -6.17 6.69
CA ARG A 87 10.44 -5.67 7.88
C ARG A 87 10.63 -4.16 8.06
N LYS A 88 11.83 -3.65 7.82
CA LYS A 88 12.13 -2.22 7.86
C LYS A 88 11.37 -1.44 6.77
N ARG A 89 11.18 -2.03 5.58
CA ARG A 89 10.39 -1.40 4.49
C ARG A 89 8.92 -1.22 4.88
N GLN A 90 8.34 -2.20 5.56
CA GLN A 90 6.98 -2.12 6.07
C GLN A 90 6.86 -1.10 7.21
N SER A 91 7.83 -1.06 8.15
CA SER A 91 7.82 -0.06 9.21
C SER A 91 7.98 1.36 8.66
N ASP A 92 8.90 1.58 7.71
CA ASP A 92 9.20 2.91 7.18
C ASP A 92 8.06 3.47 6.31
N CYS A 93 7.34 2.61 5.57
CA CYS A 93 6.21 3.07 4.75
C CYS A 93 4.99 3.43 5.60
N VAL A 94 4.71 2.67 6.65
CA VAL A 94 3.64 2.97 7.62
C VAL A 94 4.00 4.23 8.40
N ASP A 95 5.23 4.34 8.90
CA ASP A 95 5.65 5.47 9.74
C ASP A 95 5.72 6.78 8.94
N ARG A 96 6.25 6.77 7.70
CA ARG A 96 6.30 7.97 6.86
C ARG A 96 4.91 8.43 6.37
N SER A 97 3.98 7.50 6.19
CA SER A 97 2.58 7.81 5.87
C SER A 97 1.84 8.40 7.07
N VAL A 98 2.08 7.90 8.28
CA VAL A 98 1.46 8.40 9.52
C VAL A 98 2.09 9.72 10.00
N GLN A 99 3.39 9.95 9.77
CA GLN A 99 4.10 11.13 10.27
C GLN A 99 3.85 12.44 9.51
N LYS A 100 3.32 12.42 8.28
CA LYS A 100 3.03 13.67 7.54
C LYS A 100 1.67 14.31 7.83
N LEU A 101 0.84 13.71 8.69
CA LEU A 101 -0.48 14.26 9.03
C LEU A 101 -0.53 15.15 10.29
N TYR A 102 0.63 15.50 10.87
CA TYR A 102 0.72 16.48 11.96
C TYR A 102 1.78 17.57 11.66
N LYS A 103 1.52 18.43 10.67
CA LYS A 103 1.96 19.84 10.68
C LYS A 103 1.52 20.56 9.40
N MET A 104 0.28 21.06 9.43
CA MET A 104 -0.09 22.31 8.76
C MET A 104 -1.00 23.07 9.72
N ARG A 105 -0.36 23.70 10.70
CA ARG A 105 -0.80 24.99 11.23
C ARG A 105 0.23 26.01 10.77
#